data_AF-A0A1F5LK90-F1
#
_entry.id   AF-A0A1F5LK90-F1
#
_cell.length_a   1.000
_cell.length_b   1.000
_cell.length_c   1.000
_cell.angle_alpha   90.00
_cell.angle_beta   90.00
_cell.angle_gamma   90.00
#
_symmetry.space_group_name_H-M   'P 1'
#
loop_
_entity.id
_entity.type
_entity.pdbx_description
1 polymer ?
#
loop_
_entity_poly.entity_id
_entity_poly.type
_entity_poly.pdbx_seq_one_letter_code
_entity_poly.pdbx_strand_id
1 'polypeptide(L)'
;MWATQKESTSFRFSSVIVELPNQSGFLNSYSGHTYKFTKEDVSFKYIKIHMKTQHEGYPLRKIGKLTLDRNPGNYFADIEQAAFSPSNMVPGFAASADPVLQARLFAYPDAARYRLGVNYQQLPTNAAKVPVYSPFERDGKMRFDDNYGGDPNYVNSSLQPTKFYPEVKGVNPESLSVHTEHEKWVGEVTTYTSHMKDDDFIQPAALWDVIGRDPGHQERNIENLAGSISGVKSALFSKVDQDLGVKVKMATEAAIKN
;
A
#
# COMPACT_ATOMS: atom_id res chain seq x y z
N MET A 1 14.70 21.70 -38.91
CA MET A 1 13.39 21.66 -38.23
C MET A 1 13.42 20.44 -37.32
N TRP A 2 13.89 20.61 -36.09
CA TRP A 2 14.04 19.52 -35.12
C TRP A 2 12.67 19.22 -34.51
N ALA A 3 12.10 18.06 -34.84
CA ALA A 3 11.00 17.50 -34.09
C ALA A 3 11.59 16.86 -32.84
N THR A 4 11.50 17.57 -31.71
CA THR A 4 11.74 17.03 -30.38
C THR A 4 10.79 15.85 -30.20
N GLN A 5 11.34 14.65 -30.10
CA GLN A 5 10.65 13.42 -29.81
C GLN A 5 9.94 13.62 -28.45
N LYS A 6 8.63 13.86 -28.45
CA LYS A 6 7.85 13.68 -27.21
C LYS A 6 7.93 12.19 -26.88
N GLU A 7 8.74 11.85 -25.89
CA GLU A 7 8.95 10.48 -25.45
C GLU A 7 7.63 9.79 -25.07
N SER A 8 7.61 8.48 -25.27
CA SER A 8 6.44 7.60 -25.14
C SER A 8 5.73 7.76 -23.78
N THR A 9 4.41 7.97 -23.82
CA THR A 9 3.54 7.97 -22.63
C THR A 9 3.53 6.64 -21.88
N SER A 10 4.05 5.56 -22.50
CA SER A 10 4.11 4.21 -21.94
C SER A 10 5.54 3.73 -21.67
N PHE A 11 6.53 4.63 -21.61
CA PHE A 11 7.95 4.29 -21.48
C PHE A 11 8.25 3.26 -20.36
N ARG A 12 7.65 3.44 -19.18
CA ARG A 12 7.84 2.52 -18.04
C ARG A 12 7.16 1.16 -18.22
N PHE A 13 6.06 1.11 -18.96
CA PHE A 13 5.39 -0.15 -19.27
C PHE A 13 6.23 -0.95 -20.29
N SER A 14 6.76 -0.27 -21.31
CA SER A 14 7.67 -0.89 -22.27
C SER A 14 8.98 -1.35 -21.64
N SER A 15 9.57 -0.61 -20.71
CA SER A 15 10.83 -1.01 -20.08
C SER A 15 10.69 -2.32 -19.30
N VAL A 16 9.63 -2.46 -18.49
CA VAL A 16 9.40 -3.67 -17.69
C VAL A 16 9.10 -4.88 -18.59
N ILE A 17 8.26 -4.72 -19.61
CA ILE A 17 7.90 -5.82 -20.52
C ILE A 17 9.08 -6.30 -21.35
N VAL A 18 9.95 -5.39 -21.79
CA VAL A 18 11.10 -5.71 -22.63
C VAL A 18 12.23 -6.35 -21.81
N GLU A 19 12.40 -5.97 -20.54
CA GLU A 19 13.45 -6.52 -19.67
C GLU A 19 13.17 -7.96 -19.23
N LEU A 20 11.90 -8.34 -19.00
CA LEU A 20 11.55 -9.65 -18.44
C LEU A 20 11.87 -10.88 -19.34
N PRO A 21 11.65 -10.87 -20.68
CA PRO A 21 11.93 -12.01 -21.55
C PRO A 21 13.37 -12.07 -22.08
N ASN A 22 14.11 -10.95 -22.08
CA ASN A 22 15.27 -10.81 -22.96
C ASN A 22 16.65 -11.02 -22.31
N GLN A 23 16.80 -11.19 -21.00
CA GLN A 23 18.15 -11.34 -20.43
C GLN A 23 18.22 -12.35 -19.28
N SER A 24 19.07 -13.37 -19.47
CA SER A 24 19.57 -14.32 -18.48
C SER A 24 20.46 -13.64 -17.41
N GLY A 25 20.13 -12.43 -16.96
CA GLY A 25 20.96 -11.65 -16.05
C GLY A 25 20.33 -10.42 -15.40
N PHE A 26 19.19 -9.91 -15.88
CA PHE A 26 18.56 -8.71 -15.31
C PHE A 26 17.13 -9.02 -14.87
N LEU A 27 17.02 -9.45 -13.63
CA LEU A 27 15.75 -9.75 -12.97
C LEU A 27 15.42 -8.63 -12.00
N ASN A 28 14.27 -7.99 -12.18
CA ASN A 28 13.76 -7.05 -11.19
C ASN A 28 13.47 -7.83 -9.90
N SER A 29 14.31 -7.59 -8.89
CA SER A 29 14.20 -8.23 -7.60
C SER A 29 14.15 -7.23 -6.47
N TYR A 30 13.23 -7.48 -5.56
CA TYR A 30 13.02 -6.65 -4.39
C TYR A 30 13.33 -7.48 -3.13
N SER A 31 14.06 -6.88 -2.21
CA SER A 31 14.26 -7.46 -0.89
C SER A 31 13.16 -6.98 0.04
N GLY A 32 12.45 -7.94 0.63
CA GLY A 32 11.47 -7.65 1.67
C GLY A 32 12.20 -7.43 3.00
N HIS A 33 11.91 -6.32 3.67
CA HIS A 33 12.40 -6.04 5.01
C HIS A 33 11.24 -5.68 5.93
N THR A 34 11.34 -6.05 7.20
CA THR A 34 10.39 -5.65 8.24
C THR A 34 11.10 -4.88 9.34
N TYR A 35 10.37 -3.92 9.92
CA TYR A 35 10.74 -3.28 11.17
C TYR A 35 9.91 -3.88 12.29
N LYS A 36 10.55 -4.13 13.43
CA LYS A 36 9.86 -4.51 14.66
C LYS A 36 9.87 -3.32 15.59
N PHE A 37 8.69 -2.77 15.87
CA PHE A 37 8.53 -1.72 16.88
C PHE A 37 8.09 -2.39 18.18
N THR A 38 8.99 -2.47 19.15
CA THR A 38 8.67 -2.92 20.52
C THR A 38 9.17 -1.86 21.48
N LYS A 39 8.28 -1.36 22.32
CA LYS A 39 8.64 -0.48 23.43
C LYS A 39 8.64 -1.27 24.73
N GLU A 40 9.63 -1.01 25.58
CA GLU A 40 9.77 -1.62 26.91
C GLU A 40 8.74 -1.05 27.91
N ASP A 41 8.19 0.15 27.65
CA ASP A 41 7.30 0.90 28.54
C ASP A 41 5.80 0.77 28.19
N VAL A 42 5.43 -0.06 27.20
CA VAL A 42 4.04 -0.28 26.75
C VAL A 42 3.34 1.01 26.23
N SER A 43 4.04 2.13 26.03
CA SER A 43 3.41 3.38 25.61
C SER A 43 3.25 3.46 24.08
N PHE A 44 2.06 3.67 23.53
CA PHE A 44 1.88 3.83 22.08
C PHE A 44 1.94 5.32 21.70
N LYS A 45 2.80 5.69 20.74
CA LYS A 45 2.58 6.89 19.93
C LYS A 45 2.04 6.42 18.60
N TYR A 46 0.85 6.88 18.21
CA TYR A 46 0.36 6.67 16.85
C TYR A 46 1.36 7.30 15.89
N ILE A 47 2.12 6.46 15.19
CA ILE A 47 2.91 6.90 14.05
C ILE A 47 1.92 6.97 12.90
N LYS A 48 1.41 8.16 12.64
CA LYS A 48 0.86 8.48 11.32
C LYS A 48 1.98 8.16 10.33
N ILE A 49 1.75 7.28 9.34
CA ILE A 49 2.81 6.85 8.43
C ILE A 49 3.25 8.02 7.55
N HIS A 50 4.15 8.80 8.11
CA HIS A 50 5.14 9.65 7.47
C HIS A 50 6.37 9.41 8.35
N MET A 51 7.23 8.42 8.03
CA MET A 51 8.61 8.39 8.50
C MET A 51 9.49 7.46 7.67
N LYS A 52 10.58 8.06 7.16
CA LYS A 52 11.90 7.43 7.14
C LYS A 52 12.21 7.02 8.58
N THR A 53 12.22 5.73 8.89
CA THR A 53 12.78 5.27 10.16
C THR A 53 14.27 5.61 10.15
N GLN A 54 14.78 6.25 11.19
CA GLN A 54 16.22 6.30 11.40
C GLN A 54 16.66 4.84 11.63
N HIS A 55 17.37 4.27 10.66
CA HIS A 55 17.75 2.85 10.67
C HIS A 55 18.51 2.44 11.94
N GLU A 56 19.15 3.40 12.63
CA GLU A 56 19.89 3.21 13.87
C GLU A 56 19.02 2.67 15.02
N GLY A 57 17.75 3.10 15.13
CA GLY A 57 16.85 2.63 16.19
C GLY A 57 16.03 1.39 15.80
N TYR A 58 15.85 1.15 14.49
CA TYR A 58 15.05 0.06 13.97
C TYR A 58 15.77 -0.57 12.76
N PRO A 59 16.67 -1.54 12.98
CA PRO A 59 17.43 -2.14 11.89
C PRO A 59 16.53 -2.97 10.98
N LEU A 60 16.83 -2.91 9.68
CA LEU A 60 16.18 -3.74 8.67
C LEU A 60 16.44 -5.21 8.94
N ARG A 61 15.38 -6.02 9.02
CA ARG A 61 15.50 -7.49 9.06
C ARG A 61 15.06 -8.07 7.73
N LYS A 62 15.97 -8.78 7.07
CA LYS A 62 15.68 -9.44 5.79
C LYS A 62 14.74 -10.62 6.02
N ILE A 63 13.59 -10.61 5.35
CA ILE A 63 12.58 -11.68 5.48
C ILE A 63 12.49 -12.57 4.23
N GLY A 64 12.92 -12.07 3.07
CA GLY A 64 12.81 -12.82 1.82
C GLY A 64 13.19 -12.00 0.59
N LYS A 65 13.01 -12.63 -0.57
CA LYS A 65 13.28 -12.05 -1.89
C LYS A 65 12.04 -12.24 -2.77
N LEU A 66 11.50 -11.15 -3.29
CA LEU A 66 10.46 -11.18 -4.32
C LEU A 66 11.14 -11.07 -5.70
N THR A 67 10.66 -11.88 -6.63
CA THR A 67 11.18 -11.97 -8.00
C THR A 67 10.00 -11.89 -8.96
N LEU A 68 10.09 -10.98 -9.94
CA LEU A 68 9.13 -10.89 -11.04
C LEU A 68 9.77 -11.54 -12.27
N ASP A 69 9.30 -12.72 -12.66
CA ASP A 69 9.92 -13.58 -13.68
C ASP A 69 9.04 -13.86 -14.89
N ARG A 70 7.80 -13.33 -14.90
CA ARG A 70 6.83 -13.61 -15.96
C ARG A 70 5.95 -12.40 -16.27
N ASN A 71 5.86 -12.09 -17.55
CA ASN A 71 4.90 -11.12 -18.09
C ASN A 71 3.46 -11.67 -18.09
N PRO A 72 2.43 -10.80 -18.01
CA PRO A 72 1.04 -11.21 -18.18
C PRO A 72 0.81 -11.81 -19.57
N GLY A 73 -0.02 -12.85 -19.67
CA GLY A 73 -0.41 -13.45 -20.93
C GLY A 73 -1.45 -12.59 -21.67
N ASN A 74 -2.32 -11.92 -20.91
CA ASN A 74 -3.24 -10.92 -21.43
C ASN A 74 -3.33 -9.74 -20.47
N TYR A 75 -2.98 -8.54 -20.93
CA TYR A 75 -2.94 -7.35 -20.07
C TYR A 75 -4.29 -7.05 -19.40
N PHE A 76 -5.40 -7.16 -20.14
CA PHE A 76 -6.70 -6.85 -19.57
C PHE A 76 -7.11 -7.88 -18.50
N ALA A 77 -6.96 -9.16 -18.79
CA ALA A 77 -7.33 -10.23 -17.87
C ALA A 77 -6.42 -10.31 -16.64
N ASP A 78 -5.11 -10.11 -16.82
CA ASP A 78 -4.13 -10.32 -15.76
C ASP A 78 -3.84 -9.04 -14.95
N ILE A 79 -3.87 -7.86 -15.59
CA ILE A 79 -3.50 -6.57 -14.97
C ILE A 79 -4.73 -5.71 -14.70
N GLU A 80 -5.53 -5.39 -15.71
CA GLU A 80 -6.69 -4.49 -15.53
C GLU A 80 -7.74 -5.09 -14.60
N GLN A 81 -7.93 -6.40 -14.65
CA GLN A 81 -8.86 -7.12 -13.77
C GLN A 81 -8.27 -7.51 -12.41
N ALA A 82 -6.99 -7.27 -12.16
CA ALA A 82 -6.39 -7.52 -10.86
C ALA A 82 -7.04 -6.63 -9.79
N ALA A 83 -7.31 -7.21 -8.63
CA ALA A 83 -7.88 -6.54 -7.48
C ALA A 83 -7.04 -6.84 -6.23
N PHE A 84 -6.48 -5.78 -5.65
CA PHE A 84 -5.71 -5.86 -4.41
C PHE A 84 -6.51 -5.23 -3.30
N SER A 85 -6.47 -5.80 -2.10
CA SER A 85 -7.06 -5.20 -0.91
C SER A 85 -6.18 -5.45 0.31
N PRO A 86 -5.93 -4.44 1.15
CA PRO A 86 -5.22 -4.66 2.41
C PRO A 86 -6.01 -5.53 3.39
N SER A 87 -7.33 -5.69 3.23
CA SER A 87 -8.13 -6.59 4.07
C SER A 87 -7.98 -8.07 3.71
N ASN A 88 -7.34 -8.40 2.60
CA ASN A 88 -7.00 -9.78 2.25
C ASN A 88 -5.73 -10.21 3.00
N MET A 89 -5.86 -10.46 4.30
CA MET A 89 -4.77 -10.88 5.18
C MET A 89 -4.82 -12.39 5.46
N VAL A 90 -3.66 -12.96 5.81
CA VAL A 90 -3.54 -14.35 6.26
C VAL A 90 -3.25 -14.39 7.77
N PRO A 91 -3.59 -15.49 8.48
CA PRO A 91 -3.29 -15.61 9.91
C PRO A 91 -1.83 -15.29 10.23
N GLY A 92 -1.62 -14.51 11.29
CA GLY A 92 -0.32 -13.97 11.69
C GLY A 92 -0.04 -12.54 11.22
N PHE A 93 -0.88 -11.97 10.36
CA PHE A 93 -0.84 -10.55 9.98
C PHE A 93 -2.14 -9.86 10.38
N ALA A 94 -2.03 -8.63 10.88
CA ALA A 94 -3.14 -7.82 11.34
C ALA A 94 -2.94 -6.35 10.94
N ALA A 95 -4.03 -5.63 10.71
CA ALA A 95 -3.99 -4.19 10.48
C ALA A 95 -3.81 -3.45 11.82
N SER A 96 -2.97 -2.42 11.83
CA SER A 96 -2.92 -1.47 12.95
C SER A 96 -4.13 -0.54 12.94
N ALA A 97 -4.37 0.16 14.04
CA ALA A 97 -5.39 1.22 14.14
C ALA A 97 -5.00 2.54 13.44
N ASP A 98 -4.17 2.50 12.39
CA ASP A 98 -3.96 3.67 11.54
C ASP A 98 -5.29 4.03 10.83
N PRO A 99 -5.84 5.24 11.02
CA PRO A 99 -7.15 5.61 10.47
C PRO A 99 -7.21 5.52 8.93
N VAL A 100 -6.10 5.76 8.25
CA VAL A 100 -6.02 5.61 6.78
C VAL A 100 -6.04 4.14 6.40
N LEU A 101 -5.29 3.28 7.10
CA LEU A 101 -5.32 1.84 6.85
C LEU A 101 -6.72 1.26 7.12
N GLN A 102 -7.34 1.63 8.23
CA GLN A 102 -8.69 1.19 8.60
C GLN A 102 -9.73 1.56 7.52
N ALA A 103 -9.69 2.79 7.01
CA ALA A 103 -10.55 3.19 5.89
C ALA A 103 -10.30 2.35 4.62
N ARG A 104 -9.04 1.99 4.35
CA ARG A 104 -8.67 1.19 3.17
C ARG A 104 -9.08 -0.28 3.26
N LEU A 105 -9.25 -0.83 4.47
CA LEU A 105 -9.78 -2.20 4.63
C LEU A 105 -11.19 -2.34 4.03
N PHE A 106 -11.97 -1.26 4.11
CA PHE A 106 -13.31 -1.16 3.53
C PHE A 106 -13.31 -0.72 2.06
N ALA A 107 -12.56 0.34 1.74
CA ALA A 107 -12.67 1.01 0.44
C ALA A 107 -12.28 0.12 -0.75
N TYR A 108 -11.28 -0.75 -0.60
CA TYR A 108 -10.76 -1.54 -1.72
C TYR A 108 -11.73 -2.65 -2.15
N PRO A 109 -12.29 -3.48 -1.25
CA PRO A 109 -13.31 -4.46 -1.62
C PRO A 109 -14.57 -3.81 -2.19
N ASP A 110 -14.98 -2.64 -1.68
CA ASP A 110 -16.12 -1.89 -2.21
C ASP A 110 -15.89 -1.45 -3.67
N ALA A 111 -14.76 -0.79 -3.92
CA ALA A 111 -14.36 -0.37 -5.27
C ALA A 111 -14.23 -1.57 -6.23
N ALA A 112 -13.71 -2.71 -5.76
CA ALA A 112 -13.60 -3.92 -6.58
C ALA A 112 -14.98 -4.48 -6.98
N ARG A 113 -15.95 -4.51 -6.06
CA ARG A 113 -17.32 -4.96 -6.35
C ARG A 113 -17.99 -4.06 -7.39
N TYR A 114 -17.77 -2.75 -7.32
CA TYR A 114 -18.29 -1.81 -8.31
C TYR A 114 -17.60 -1.97 -9.67
N ARG A 115 -16.26 -2.00 -9.69
CA ARG A 115 -15.45 -1.98 -10.92
C ARG A 115 -15.49 -3.30 -11.69
N LEU A 116 -15.46 -4.44 -11.00
CA LEU A 116 -15.31 -5.76 -11.60
C LEU A 116 -16.55 -6.65 -11.42
N GLY A 117 -17.43 -6.31 -10.48
CA GLY A 117 -18.61 -7.09 -10.13
C GLY A 117 -18.46 -7.80 -8.79
N VAL A 118 -19.59 -8.27 -8.26
CA VAL A 118 -19.66 -8.88 -6.92
C VAL A 118 -18.81 -10.14 -6.76
N ASN A 119 -18.68 -10.93 -7.83
CA ASN A 119 -17.89 -12.17 -7.87
C ASN A 119 -16.47 -11.97 -8.40
N TYR A 120 -15.89 -10.76 -8.29
CA TYR A 120 -14.55 -10.45 -8.81
C TYR A 120 -13.44 -11.36 -8.28
N GLN A 121 -13.63 -11.93 -7.08
CA GLN A 121 -12.71 -12.87 -6.45
C GLN A 121 -12.60 -14.20 -7.21
N GLN A 122 -13.58 -14.53 -8.06
CA GLN A 122 -13.56 -15.74 -8.88
C GLN A 122 -12.72 -15.56 -10.16
N LEU A 123 -12.43 -14.32 -10.57
CA LEU A 123 -11.65 -14.05 -11.77
C LEU A 123 -10.28 -14.75 -11.67
N PRO A 124 -9.75 -15.36 -12.74
CA PRO A 124 -8.52 -16.17 -12.67
C PRO A 124 -7.29 -15.48 -12.05
N THR A 125 -7.19 -14.15 -12.23
CA THR A 125 -6.12 -13.32 -11.65
C THR A 125 -6.29 -13.06 -10.14
N ASN A 126 -7.54 -13.07 -9.64
CA ASN A 126 -7.88 -12.78 -8.24
C ASN A 126 -8.17 -14.05 -7.42
N ALA A 127 -8.49 -15.16 -8.10
CA ALA A 127 -8.86 -16.41 -7.45
C ALA A 127 -7.71 -16.97 -6.61
N ALA A 128 -8.04 -17.30 -5.37
CA ALA A 128 -7.14 -18.02 -4.48
C ALA A 128 -6.66 -19.31 -5.16
N LYS A 129 -5.36 -19.59 -5.06
CA LYS A 129 -4.77 -20.83 -5.59
C LYS A 129 -4.96 -22.03 -4.67
N VAL A 130 -5.31 -21.76 -3.40
CA VAL A 130 -5.66 -22.77 -2.41
C VAL A 130 -7.17 -23.00 -2.42
N PRO A 131 -7.65 -24.20 -2.07
CA PRO A 131 -9.10 -24.46 -1.95
C PRO A 131 -9.75 -23.49 -0.97
N VAL A 132 -10.85 -22.86 -1.40
CA VAL A 132 -11.70 -22.00 -0.57
C VAL A 132 -13.07 -22.64 -0.47
N TYR A 133 -13.58 -22.77 0.76
CA TYR A 133 -14.91 -23.28 1.03
C TYR A 133 -15.69 -22.27 1.87
N SER A 134 -16.59 -21.53 1.22
CA SER A 134 -17.47 -20.52 1.80
C SER A 134 -18.91 -20.83 1.40
N PRO A 135 -19.54 -21.85 2.02
CA PRO A 135 -20.85 -22.32 1.62
C PRO A 135 -21.97 -21.33 1.95
N PHE A 136 -21.71 -20.17 2.54
CA PHE A 136 -22.72 -19.16 2.82
C PHE A 136 -22.67 -17.99 1.82
N GLU A 137 -21.66 -17.93 0.95
CA GLU A 137 -21.57 -16.94 -0.13
C GLU A 137 -22.01 -17.57 -1.46
N ARG A 138 -23.25 -17.24 -1.87
CA ARG A 138 -23.92 -17.77 -3.06
C ARG A 138 -24.31 -16.66 -4.04
N ASP A 139 -24.57 -17.09 -5.27
CA ASP A 139 -25.22 -16.29 -6.31
C ASP A 139 -24.42 -15.04 -6.70
N GLY A 140 -25.11 -13.94 -7.00
CA GLY A 140 -24.50 -12.70 -7.47
C GLY A 140 -24.26 -12.67 -8.97
N LYS A 141 -24.10 -11.45 -9.50
CA LYS A 141 -23.88 -11.22 -10.93
C LYS A 141 -22.59 -11.90 -11.40
N MET A 142 -22.68 -12.60 -12.53
CA MET A 142 -21.57 -13.33 -13.16
C MET A 142 -20.96 -14.40 -12.24
N ARG A 143 -21.79 -15.16 -11.52
CA ARG A 143 -21.36 -16.42 -10.90
C ARG A 143 -21.13 -17.46 -12.00
N PHE A 144 -19.92 -17.98 -12.14
CA PHE A 144 -19.55 -18.90 -13.25
C PHE A 144 -18.89 -20.21 -12.78
N ASP A 145 -18.75 -20.41 -11.46
CA ASP A 145 -18.42 -21.70 -10.87
C ASP A 145 -19.69 -22.55 -10.66
N ASP A 146 -19.57 -23.66 -9.94
CA ASP A 146 -20.69 -24.54 -9.59
C ASP A 146 -21.64 -23.95 -8.52
N ASN A 147 -21.33 -22.76 -7.98
CA ASN A 147 -22.03 -22.12 -6.87
C ASN A 147 -22.28 -23.06 -5.68
N TYR A 148 -21.36 -24.01 -5.45
CA TYR A 148 -21.46 -25.09 -4.46
C TYR A 148 -22.68 -26.02 -4.61
N GLY A 149 -23.34 -26.03 -5.77
CA GLY A 149 -24.42 -26.97 -6.09
C GLY A 149 -25.54 -27.02 -5.04
N GLY A 150 -25.81 -28.22 -4.52
CA GLY A 150 -26.85 -28.48 -3.52
C GLY A 150 -26.42 -28.28 -2.07
N ASP A 151 -25.21 -27.75 -1.81
CA ASP A 151 -24.73 -27.55 -0.44
C ASP A 151 -25.61 -26.54 0.31
N PRO A 152 -25.92 -26.79 1.59
CA PRO A 152 -26.59 -25.84 2.46
C PRO A 152 -25.91 -24.46 2.44
N ASN A 153 -26.71 -23.40 2.33
CA ASN A 153 -26.23 -22.02 2.24
C ASN A 153 -26.01 -21.33 3.61
N TYR A 154 -25.84 -22.11 4.67
CA TYR A 154 -25.69 -21.65 6.05
C TYR A 154 -24.71 -22.54 6.83
N VAL A 155 -24.13 -21.99 7.90
CA VAL A 155 -23.18 -22.72 8.75
C VAL A 155 -23.88 -23.72 9.67
N ASN A 156 -23.20 -24.81 10.02
CA ASN A 156 -23.69 -25.85 10.95
C ASN A 156 -24.95 -26.59 10.49
N SER A 157 -25.12 -26.80 9.19
CA SER A 157 -26.15 -27.73 8.69
C SER A 157 -25.84 -29.16 9.10
N SER A 158 -26.87 -29.92 9.49
CA SER A 158 -26.75 -31.35 9.75
C SER A 158 -26.47 -32.17 8.48
N LEU A 159 -26.80 -31.64 7.30
CA LEU A 159 -26.57 -32.30 6.01
C LEU A 159 -25.10 -32.23 5.58
N GLN A 160 -24.44 -31.11 5.87
CA GLN A 160 -23.02 -30.87 5.61
C GLN A 160 -22.44 -30.02 6.75
N PRO A 161 -21.91 -30.66 7.81
CA PRO A 161 -21.29 -29.95 8.91
C PRO A 161 -20.02 -29.21 8.46
N THR A 162 -19.98 -27.89 8.67
CA THR A 162 -18.81 -27.05 8.38
C THR A 162 -17.71 -27.33 9.41
N LYS A 163 -16.48 -27.59 8.95
CA LYS A 163 -15.31 -27.73 9.83
C LYS A 163 -14.49 -26.45 9.83
N PHE A 164 -14.33 -25.84 11.00
CA PHE A 164 -13.52 -24.63 11.11
C PHE A 164 -12.04 -24.98 11.29
N TYR A 165 -11.16 -24.20 10.68
CA TYR A 165 -9.71 -24.43 10.73
C TYR A 165 -9.14 -24.64 12.16
N PRO A 166 -9.55 -23.87 13.20
CA PRO A 166 -9.08 -24.14 14.56
C PRO A 166 -9.43 -25.55 15.07
N GLU A 167 -10.63 -26.05 14.80
CA GLU A 167 -11.05 -27.40 15.18
C GLU A 167 -10.23 -28.46 14.44
N VAL A 168 -10.00 -28.26 13.14
CA VAL A 168 -9.22 -29.18 12.30
C VAL A 168 -7.76 -29.27 12.75
N LYS A 169 -7.19 -28.15 13.20
CA LYS A 169 -5.78 -28.08 13.65
C LYS A 169 -5.60 -28.27 15.14
N GLY A 170 -6.68 -28.37 15.91
CA GLY A 170 -6.63 -28.42 17.38
C GLY A 170 -5.97 -27.18 17.99
N VAL A 171 -6.08 -26.02 17.32
CA VAL A 171 -5.51 -24.76 17.82
C VAL A 171 -6.60 -23.89 18.43
N ASN A 172 -6.24 -23.10 19.44
CA ASN A 172 -7.17 -22.15 20.05
C ASN A 172 -7.64 -21.15 18.97
N PRO A 173 -8.96 -20.95 18.76
CA PRO A 173 -9.49 -19.93 17.84
C PRO A 173 -8.86 -18.54 18.01
N GLU A 174 -8.47 -18.16 19.23
CA GLU A 174 -7.82 -16.88 19.54
C GLU A 174 -6.46 -16.74 18.85
N SER A 175 -5.73 -17.84 18.63
CA SER A 175 -4.43 -17.85 17.93
C SER A 175 -4.51 -17.49 16.45
N LEU A 176 -5.73 -17.50 15.88
CA LEU A 176 -6.02 -17.15 14.49
C LEU A 176 -6.69 -15.79 14.36
N SER A 177 -6.94 -15.11 15.48
CA SER A 177 -7.55 -13.78 15.50
C SER A 177 -6.62 -12.78 14.81
N VAL A 178 -7.20 -12.01 13.89
CA VAL A 178 -6.57 -10.79 13.34
C VAL A 178 -6.66 -9.63 14.32
N HIS A 179 -7.53 -9.71 15.33
CA HIS A 179 -7.55 -8.78 16.45
C HIS A 179 -6.53 -9.26 17.48
N THR A 180 -5.39 -8.58 17.54
CA THR A 180 -4.31 -8.96 18.45
C THR A 180 -4.70 -8.67 19.90
N GLU A 181 -4.32 -9.54 20.83
CA GLU A 181 -4.48 -9.30 22.28
C GLU A 181 -3.71 -8.07 22.80
N HIS A 182 -2.93 -7.42 21.93
CA HIS A 182 -2.06 -6.31 22.27
C HIS A 182 -2.80 -4.97 22.46
N GLU A 183 -4.02 -4.83 21.92
CA GLU A 183 -4.71 -3.55 21.88
C GLU A 183 -5.93 -3.55 22.81
N LYS A 184 -5.88 -2.74 23.87
CA LYS A 184 -7.02 -2.47 24.76
C LYS A 184 -7.49 -1.04 24.53
N TRP A 185 -8.73 -0.90 24.08
CA TRP A 185 -9.34 0.40 23.76
C TRP A 185 -10.09 0.96 24.96
N VAL A 186 -9.80 2.21 25.31
CA VAL A 186 -10.52 2.98 26.34
C VAL A 186 -10.78 4.37 25.78
N GLY A 187 -12.03 4.83 25.78
CA GLY A 187 -12.40 6.15 25.28
C GLY A 187 -13.88 6.28 24.92
N GLU A 188 -14.28 7.48 24.52
CA GLU A 188 -15.58 7.78 23.94
C GLU A 188 -15.48 7.88 22.42
N VAL A 189 -16.56 7.56 21.71
CA VAL A 189 -16.65 7.76 20.26
C VAL A 189 -16.60 9.26 19.96
N THR A 190 -15.59 9.69 19.20
CA THR A 190 -15.38 11.10 18.87
C THR A 190 -14.99 11.28 17.42
N THR A 191 -15.17 12.49 16.90
CA THR A 191 -14.60 12.90 15.62
C THR A 191 -13.21 13.47 15.87
N TYR A 192 -12.20 12.89 15.22
CA TYR A 192 -10.81 13.30 15.36
C TYR A 192 -10.24 13.75 14.02
N THR A 193 -9.63 14.93 14.02
CA THR A 193 -8.87 15.46 12.89
C THR A 193 -7.47 15.78 13.36
N SER A 194 -6.45 15.24 12.67
CA SER A 194 -5.07 15.61 12.97
C SER A 194 -4.79 17.04 12.55
N HIS A 195 -4.13 17.81 13.40
CA HIS A 195 -3.63 19.14 13.08
C HIS A 195 -2.13 19.11 12.84
N MET A 196 -1.64 20.04 12.03
CA MET A 196 -0.22 20.21 11.75
C MET A 196 0.51 20.72 12.99
N LYS A 197 1.61 20.07 13.33
CA LYS A 197 2.49 20.41 14.45
C LYS A 197 3.90 20.68 13.94
N ASP A 198 4.72 21.33 14.76
CA ASP A 198 6.13 21.57 14.39
C ASP A 198 6.91 20.26 14.20
N ASP A 199 6.52 19.19 14.90
CA ASP A 199 7.05 17.84 14.73
C ASP A 199 6.89 17.29 13.29
N ASP A 200 5.87 17.74 12.55
CA ASP A 200 5.62 17.30 11.16
C ASP A 200 6.70 17.80 10.18
N PHE A 201 7.52 18.77 10.59
CA PHE A 201 8.58 19.37 9.78
C PHE A 201 9.96 18.77 10.04
N ILE A 202 10.14 18.06 11.16
CA ILE A 202 11.44 17.48 11.55
C ILE A 202 11.94 16.48 10.49
N GLN A 203 11.04 15.65 9.96
CA GLN A 203 11.42 14.66 8.97
C GLN A 203 11.67 15.21 7.57
N PRO A 204 10.81 16.10 7.02
CA PRO A 204 11.17 16.84 5.81
C PRO A 204 12.54 17.51 5.91
N ALA A 205 12.88 18.10 7.06
CA ALA A 205 14.18 18.75 7.26
C ALA A 205 15.32 17.73 7.21
N ALA A 206 15.20 16.62 7.94
CA ALA A 206 16.16 15.52 7.89
C ALA A 206 16.27 14.88 6.49
N LEU A 207 15.19 14.87 5.69
CA LEU A 207 15.22 14.42 4.30
C LEU A 207 15.94 15.45 3.41
N TRP A 208 15.73 16.74 3.63
CA TRP A 208 16.40 17.81 2.89
C TRP A 208 17.93 17.71 3.01
N ASP A 209 18.43 17.45 4.22
CA ASP A 209 19.86 17.20 4.47
C ASP A 209 20.39 15.98 3.71
N VAL A 210 19.54 14.96 3.54
CA VAL A 210 19.92 13.72 2.83
C VAL A 210 19.95 13.95 1.33
N ILE A 211 19.00 14.73 0.79
CA ILE A 211 18.99 15.14 -0.61
C ILE A 211 20.27 15.92 -0.93
N GLY A 212 20.74 16.78 -0.01
CA GLY A 212 21.97 17.56 -0.18
C GLY A 212 23.27 16.76 -0.20
N ARG A 213 23.23 15.45 0.11
CA ARG A 213 24.42 14.58 0.05
C ARG A 213 24.87 14.32 -1.39
N ASP A 214 23.92 14.36 -2.33
CA ASP A 214 24.20 14.17 -3.75
C ASP A 214 24.22 15.54 -4.45
N PRO A 215 25.35 15.95 -5.07
CA PRO A 215 25.47 17.26 -5.71
C PRO A 215 24.38 17.52 -6.76
N GLY A 216 23.77 18.71 -6.74
CA GLY A 216 22.75 19.10 -7.71
C GLY A 216 21.35 18.56 -7.43
N HIS A 217 21.14 17.76 -6.37
CA HIS A 217 19.81 17.20 -6.06
C HIS A 217 18.89 18.22 -5.38
N GLN A 218 19.42 19.10 -4.53
CA GLN A 218 18.65 20.15 -3.89
C GLN A 218 18.17 21.20 -4.89
N GLU A 219 19.03 21.58 -5.83
CA GLU A 219 18.72 22.52 -6.92
C GLU A 219 17.60 21.98 -7.81
N ARG A 220 17.72 20.72 -8.26
CA ARG A 220 16.67 20.06 -9.05
C ARG A 220 15.35 19.94 -8.29
N ASN A 221 15.39 19.71 -6.97
CA ASN A 221 14.19 19.69 -6.16
C ASN A 221 13.49 21.06 -6.18
N ILE A 222 14.25 22.14 -5.98
CA ILE A 222 13.74 23.51 -6.02
C ILE A 222 13.16 23.85 -7.40
N GLU A 223 13.84 23.48 -8.48
CA GLU A 223 13.35 23.68 -9.86
C GLU A 223 12.02 22.96 -10.11
N ASN A 224 11.93 21.69 -9.70
CA ASN A 224 10.70 20.89 -9.82
C ASN A 224 9.54 21.48 -9.01
N LEU A 225 9.84 21.94 -7.79
CA LEU A 225 8.86 22.62 -6.95
C LEU A 225 8.39 23.91 -7.64
N ALA A 226 9.32 24.76 -8.08
CA ALA A 226 8.99 26.02 -8.72
C ALA A 226 8.09 25.84 -9.95
N GLY A 227 8.38 24.84 -10.79
CA GLY A 227 7.55 24.50 -11.95
C GLY A 227 6.13 24.02 -11.59
N SER A 228 5.96 23.42 -10.41
CA SER A 228 4.66 22.86 -9.97
C SER A 228 3.81 23.85 -9.17
N ILE A 229 4.45 24.77 -8.43
CA ILE A 229 3.78 25.63 -7.44
C ILE A 229 3.96 27.13 -7.69
N SER A 230 4.39 27.54 -8.89
CA SER A 230 4.55 28.95 -9.25
C SER A 230 3.30 29.81 -8.99
N GLY A 231 2.10 29.25 -9.11
CA GLY A 231 0.83 29.95 -8.83
C GLY A 231 0.39 29.97 -7.35
N VAL A 232 1.17 29.39 -6.42
CA VAL A 232 0.73 29.16 -5.03
C VAL A 232 1.49 30.05 -4.05
N LYS A 233 0.75 30.73 -3.16
CA LYS A 233 1.33 31.44 -2.01
C LYS A 233 1.42 30.49 -0.82
N SER A 234 2.62 30.05 -0.46
CA SER A 234 2.83 29.16 0.71
C SER A 234 4.11 29.51 1.46
N ALA A 235 4.04 29.55 2.79
CA ALA A 235 5.18 29.72 3.69
C ALA A 235 5.65 28.39 4.32
N LEU A 236 5.16 27.26 3.80
CA LEU A 236 5.37 25.94 4.41
C LEU A 236 6.85 25.49 4.36
N PHE A 237 7.56 25.80 3.27
CA PHE A 237 8.94 25.36 3.07
C PHE A 237 9.92 26.00 4.06
N SER A 238 9.67 27.24 4.50
CA SER A 238 10.47 27.90 5.53
C SER A 238 10.39 27.21 6.91
N LYS A 239 9.35 26.39 7.16
CA LYS A 239 9.27 25.57 8.37
C LYS A 239 10.13 24.31 8.29
N VAL A 240 10.49 23.87 7.09
CA VAL A 240 11.39 22.74 6.86
C VAL A 240 12.84 23.22 6.96
N ASP A 241 13.17 24.25 6.18
CA ASP A 241 14.47 24.91 6.21
C ASP A 241 14.30 26.34 5.69
N GLN A 242 14.97 27.30 6.34
CA GLN A 242 14.80 28.72 6.01
C GLN A 242 15.35 29.05 4.61
N ASP A 243 16.50 28.49 4.26
CA ASP A 243 17.15 28.71 2.97
C ASP A 243 16.34 28.06 1.84
N LEU A 244 15.82 26.85 2.05
CA LEU A 244 14.87 26.19 1.15
C LEU A 244 13.65 27.08 0.87
N GLY A 245 13.03 27.65 1.90
CA GLY A 245 11.87 28.51 1.74
C GLY A 245 12.15 29.76 0.90
N VAL A 246 13.31 30.40 1.11
CA VAL A 246 13.74 31.57 0.33
C VAL A 246 14.01 31.18 -1.13
N LYS A 247 14.77 30.10 -1.36
CA LYS A 247 15.12 29.64 -2.70
C LYS A 247 13.91 29.22 -3.52
N VAL A 248 12.97 28.48 -2.91
CA VAL A 248 11.70 28.10 -3.58
C VAL A 248 10.91 29.35 -3.95
N LYS A 249 10.80 30.34 -3.06
CA LYS A 249 10.11 31.59 -3.35
C LYS A 249 10.75 32.36 -4.50
N MET A 250 12.08 32.48 -4.51
CA MET A 250 12.80 33.15 -5.60
C MET A 250 12.57 32.43 -6.93
N ALA A 251 12.63 31.10 -6.92
CA ALA A 251 12.44 30.28 -8.12
C ALA A 251 11.00 30.36 -8.64
N THR A 252 9.98 30.34 -7.78
CA THR A 252 8.58 30.50 -8.20
C THR A 252 8.30 31.90 -8.75
N GLU A 253 8.83 32.95 -8.12
CA GLU A 253 8.70 34.33 -8.61
C GLU A 253 9.40 34.56 -9.96
N ALA A 254 10.53 33.89 -10.19
CA ALA A 254 11.19 33.89 -11.49
C ALA A 254 10.34 33.17 -12.55
N ALA A 255 9.72 32.04 -12.18
CA ALA A 255 8.90 31.24 -13.10
C ALA A 255 7.60 31.94 -13.53
N ILE A 256 7.02 32.84 -12.72
CA ILE A 256 5.84 33.64 -13.12
C ILE A 256 6.19 34.73 -14.14
N LYS A 257 7.43 35.23 -14.13
CA LYS A 257 7.86 36.35 -14.98
C LYS A 257 8.17 35.93 -16.42
N ASN A 258 8.30 34.62 -16.67
CA ASN A 258 8.52 34.03 -17.99
C ASN A 258 7.21 33.49 -18.56
#